data_AF-A0A7Y8HSR2-F1
#
_entry.id   AF-A0A7Y8HSR2-F1
#
_cell.length_a   1.000
_cell.length_b   1.000
_cell.length_c   1.000
_cell.angle_alpha   90.00
_cell.angle_beta   90.00
_cell.angle_gamma   90.00
#
_symmetry.space_group_name_H-M   'P 1'
#
loop_
_entity.id
_entity.type
_entity.pdbx_description
1 polymer ?
#
loop_
_entity_poly.entity_id
_entity_poly.type
_entity_poly.pdbx_seq_one_letter_code
_entity_poly.pdbx_strand_id
1 'polypeptide(L)'
;MREERTTDYYTLLELLSTATDAEIKKAWHEKIQVWHPDRFNHAPTLHRKAEARTQLINQAYQTLSDPVARTNYDAKIQHAASHGTPARPSPSRGPSSESYSSTPSRPQQRPRSSQDPRGPQSLIMLLRQGQPTTLVPAIHLYVDPREQFPYNFQGFIRIAGTIREPLSAGSYAIAEIPELLCIKCIAVEVLSTVYSNPSDNRLPFLHELEQLLPFPSRFLVIEGTLPHRKAGGRLNQYHKNGMLDFLDALMARYGITIVYADNRDEAEERVANLAALHYAYYFAEQQGFGRCLKEEDL
;
A
#
# COMPACT_ATOMS: atom_id res chain seq x y z
N MET A 1 17.42 -18.17 29.90
CA MET A 1 16.90 -19.43 29.32
C MET A 1 16.15 -19.09 28.05
N ARG A 2 16.45 -19.83 26.97
CA ARG A 2 15.81 -19.68 25.65
C ARG A 2 14.38 -20.21 25.74
N GLU A 3 13.39 -19.37 25.47
CA GLU A 3 12.10 -19.86 24.97
C GLU A 3 12.17 -19.79 23.45
N GLU A 4 12.56 -20.90 22.83
CA GLU A 4 12.26 -21.19 21.44
C GLU A 4 10.74 -21.13 21.29
N ARG A 5 10.23 -19.99 20.80
CA ARG A 5 8.84 -19.92 20.35
C ARG A 5 8.74 -20.80 19.13
N THR A 6 8.24 -22.00 19.34
CA THR A 6 7.91 -23.00 18.33
C THR A 6 7.25 -22.29 17.15
N THR A 7 7.94 -22.26 16.01
CA THR A 7 7.45 -21.56 14.83
C THR A 7 6.19 -22.27 14.37
N ASP A 8 5.05 -21.64 14.58
CA ASP A 8 3.76 -22.20 14.18
C ASP A 8 3.69 -22.33 12.65
N TYR A 9 3.33 -23.51 12.15
CA TYR A 9 3.23 -23.83 10.73
C TYR A 9 2.22 -22.96 9.99
N TYR A 10 1.11 -22.54 10.63
CA TYR A 10 0.19 -21.57 10.03
C TYR A 10 0.87 -20.22 9.86
N THR A 11 1.58 -19.76 10.88
CA THR A 11 2.36 -18.53 10.84
C THR A 11 3.47 -18.59 9.79
N LEU A 12 4.12 -19.74 9.59
CA LEU A 12 5.16 -19.94 8.58
C LEU A 12 4.62 -19.85 7.14
N LEU A 13 3.40 -20.35 6.90
CA LEU A 13 2.70 -20.22 5.62
C LEU A 13 1.90 -18.92 5.49
N GLU A 14 1.91 -18.05 6.52
CA GLU A 14 1.12 -16.81 6.59
C GLU A 14 -0.39 -17.01 6.49
N LEU A 15 -0.88 -18.10 7.09
CA LEU A 15 -2.28 -18.50 7.13
C LEU A 15 -2.86 -18.39 8.53
N LEU A 16 -4.19 -18.34 8.61
CA LEU A 16 -4.92 -18.54 9.86
C LEU A 16 -5.07 -20.04 10.15
N SER A 17 -5.23 -20.43 11.42
CA SER A 17 -5.54 -21.82 11.79
C SER A 17 -6.85 -22.33 11.19
N THR A 18 -7.75 -21.41 10.79
CA THR A 18 -9.00 -21.69 10.06
C THR A 18 -8.83 -21.85 8.56
N ALA A 19 -7.61 -21.81 8.02
CA ALA A 19 -7.36 -21.87 6.58
C ALA A 19 -7.82 -23.21 5.97
N THR A 20 -8.40 -23.12 4.79
CA THR A 20 -8.84 -24.28 4.00
C THR A 20 -7.64 -24.98 3.35
N ASP A 21 -7.80 -26.24 2.97
CA ASP A 21 -6.73 -27.01 2.31
C ASP A 21 -6.29 -26.37 0.98
N ALA A 22 -7.23 -25.72 0.28
CA ALA A 22 -6.95 -24.96 -0.94
C ALA A 22 -6.04 -23.75 -0.66
N GLU A 23 -6.27 -23.02 0.44
CA GLU A 23 -5.44 -21.89 0.86
C GLU A 23 -4.06 -22.36 1.34
N ILE A 24 -3.98 -23.49 2.05
CA ILE A 24 -2.72 -24.13 2.48
C ILE A 24 -1.87 -24.49 1.27
N LYS A 25 -2.47 -25.13 0.26
CA LYS A 25 -1.79 -25.48 -0.99
C LYS A 25 -1.37 -24.24 -1.79
N LYS A 26 -2.21 -23.21 -1.84
CA LYS A 26 -1.89 -21.96 -2.54
C LYS A 26 -0.70 -21.25 -1.88
N ALA A 27 -0.74 -21.06 -0.56
CA ALA A 27 0.34 -20.42 0.17
C ALA A 27 1.65 -21.19 0.07
N TRP A 28 1.62 -22.53 0.10
CA TRP A 28 2.82 -23.34 -0.12
C TRP A 28 3.47 -23.05 -1.48
N HIS A 29 2.69 -23.04 -2.58
CA HIS A 29 3.23 -22.72 -3.91
C HIS A 29 3.86 -21.32 -3.97
N GLU A 30 3.18 -20.32 -3.41
CA GLU A 30 3.70 -18.94 -3.36
C GLU A 30 5.01 -18.86 -2.57
N LYS A 31 5.09 -19.55 -1.42
CA LYS A 31 6.29 -19.56 -0.57
C LYS A 31 7.47 -20.29 -1.22
N ILE A 32 7.22 -21.40 -1.90
CA ILE A 32 8.25 -22.12 -2.66
C ILE A 32 8.75 -21.27 -3.82
N GLN A 33 7.88 -20.59 -4.55
CA GLN A 33 8.28 -19.68 -5.63
C GLN A 33 9.21 -18.57 -5.11
N VAL A 34 8.97 -18.05 -3.90
CA VAL A 34 9.81 -17.02 -3.27
C VAL A 34 11.14 -17.57 -2.77
N TRP A 35 11.13 -18.70 -2.07
CA TRP A 35 12.28 -19.20 -1.32
C TRP A 35 13.05 -20.34 -2.00
N HIS A 36 12.73 -20.69 -3.25
CA HIS A 36 13.45 -21.77 -3.95
C HIS A 36 14.96 -21.49 -4.01
N PRO A 37 15.83 -22.43 -3.58
CA PRO A 37 17.28 -22.22 -3.52
C PRO A 37 17.89 -21.85 -4.88
N ASP A 38 17.35 -22.38 -5.99
CA ASP A 38 17.82 -22.05 -7.35
C ASP A 38 17.78 -20.55 -7.67
N ARG A 39 16.87 -19.78 -7.04
CA ARG A 39 16.81 -18.33 -7.23
C ARG A 39 18.03 -17.61 -6.64
N PHE A 40 18.77 -18.26 -5.76
CA PHE A 40 19.86 -17.69 -4.98
C PHE A 40 21.21 -18.37 -5.24
N ASN A 41 21.34 -19.12 -6.33
CA ASN A 41 22.59 -19.82 -6.71
C ASN A 41 23.81 -18.89 -6.83
N HIS A 42 23.59 -17.61 -7.14
CA HIS A 42 24.62 -16.58 -7.24
C HIS A 42 25.09 -16.02 -5.88
N ALA A 43 24.44 -16.38 -4.78
CA ALA A 43 24.72 -15.84 -3.44
C ALA A 43 24.73 -16.97 -2.39
N PRO A 44 25.91 -17.55 -2.05
CA PRO A 44 26.01 -18.74 -1.19
C PRO A 44 25.37 -18.60 0.21
N THR A 45 25.38 -17.40 0.78
CA THR A 45 24.76 -17.11 2.08
C THR A 45 23.24 -17.04 2.00
N LEU A 46 22.69 -16.51 0.90
CA LEU A 46 21.25 -16.49 0.65
C LEU A 46 20.73 -17.85 0.23
N HIS A 47 21.52 -18.61 -0.55
CA HIS A 47 21.22 -20.00 -0.89
C HIS A 47 21.00 -20.86 0.36
N ARG A 48 21.92 -20.81 1.34
CA ARG A 48 21.75 -21.56 2.60
C ARG A 48 20.52 -21.12 3.39
N LYS A 49 20.17 -19.83 3.37
CA LYS A 49 18.96 -19.33 4.03
C LYS A 49 17.69 -19.79 3.31
N ALA A 50 17.69 -19.77 1.99
CA ALA A 50 16.61 -20.21 1.13
C ALA A 50 16.35 -21.72 1.29
N GLU A 51 17.42 -22.51 1.36
CA GLU A 51 17.37 -23.95 1.66
C GLU A 51 16.74 -24.23 3.04
N ALA A 52 17.25 -23.59 4.10
CA ALA A 52 16.70 -23.74 5.44
C ALA A 52 15.22 -23.30 5.53
N ARG A 53 14.86 -22.23 4.82
CA ARG A 53 13.48 -21.72 4.81
C ARG A 53 12.55 -22.64 4.02
N THR A 54 12.99 -23.12 2.87
CA THR A 54 12.25 -24.07 2.03
C THR A 54 11.98 -25.38 2.76
N GLN A 55 12.96 -25.87 3.52
CA GLN A 55 12.78 -27.06 4.35
C GLN A 55 11.66 -26.89 5.38
N LEU A 56 11.63 -25.76 6.09
CA LEU A 56 10.57 -25.44 7.05
C LEU A 56 9.20 -25.30 6.36
N ILE A 57 9.14 -24.63 5.19
CA ILE A 57 7.90 -24.46 4.42
C ILE A 57 7.33 -25.82 4.00
N ASN A 58 8.19 -26.73 3.54
CA ASN A 58 7.78 -28.08 3.17
C ASN A 58 7.29 -28.88 4.38
N GLN A 59 7.94 -28.75 5.53
CA GLN A 59 7.53 -29.42 6.77
C GLN A 59 6.16 -28.92 7.27
N ALA A 60 5.91 -27.60 7.17
CA ALA A 60 4.62 -27.02 7.49
C ALA A 60 3.52 -27.52 6.54
N TYR A 61 3.78 -27.50 5.23
CA TYR A 61 2.82 -28.02 4.26
C TYR A 61 2.50 -29.49 4.49
N GLN A 62 3.51 -30.35 4.68
CA GLN A 62 3.30 -31.78 4.97
C GLN A 62 2.41 -32.00 6.19
N THR A 63 2.61 -31.22 7.26
CA THR A 63 1.82 -31.35 8.49
C THR A 63 0.40 -30.81 8.32
N LEU A 64 0.23 -29.69 7.62
CA LEU A 64 -1.07 -29.01 7.49
C LEU A 64 -1.93 -29.53 6.34
N SER A 65 -1.33 -30.19 5.34
CA SER A 65 -2.05 -30.77 4.20
C SER A 65 -2.70 -32.12 4.48
N ASP A 66 -2.22 -32.84 5.52
CA ASP A 66 -2.83 -34.09 5.98
C ASP A 66 -3.82 -33.78 7.12
N PRO A 67 -5.12 -34.07 6.96
CA PRO A 67 -6.13 -33.81 7.98
C PRO A 67 -5.81 -34.43 9.35
N VAL A 68 -5.20 -35.63 9.38
CA VAL A 68 -4.86 -36.33 10.63
C VAL A 68 -3.66 -35.65 11.31
N ALA A 69 -2.61 -35.35 10.55
CA ALA A 69 -1.43 -34.65 11.06
C ALA A 69 -1.78 -33.22 11.52
N ARG A 70 -2.64 -32.53 10.78
CA ARG A 70 -3.18 -31.20 11.11
C ARG A 70 -3.96 -31.22 12.42
N THR A 71 -4.87 -32.18 12.61
CA THR A 71 -5.64 -32.30 13.85
C THR A 71 -4.74 -32.54 15.06
N ASN A 72 -3.74 -33.42 14.92
CA ASN A 72 -2.77 -33.68 15.99
C ASN A 72 -1.88 -32.46 16.29
N TYR A 73 -1.52 -31.70 15.27
CA TYR A 73 -0.78 -30.46 15.40
C TYR A 73 -1.61 -29.38 16.11
N ASP A 74 -2.87 -29.20 15.71
CA ASP A 74 -3.82 -28.26 16.31
C ASP A 74 -4.06 -28.58 17.79
N ALA A 75 -4.23 -29.86 18.13
CA ALA A 75 -4.36 -30.30 19.52
C ALA A 75 -3.12 -29.93 20.35
N LYS A 76 -1.90 -30.13 19.82
CA LYS A 76 -0.66 -29.75 20.52
C LYS A 76 -0.56 -28.24 20.76
N ILE A 77 -0.95 -27.42 19.79
CA ILE A 77 -0.96 -25.96 19.91
C ILE A 77 -2.01 -25.49 20.94
N GLN A 78 -3.19 -26.11 20.96
CA GLN A 78 -4.24 -25.80 21.95
C GLN A 78 -3.87 -26.23 23.37
N HIS A 79 -3.20 -27.38 23.54
CA HIS A 79 -2.68 -27.82 24.84
C HIS A 79 -1.56 -26.90 25.35
N ALA A 80 -0.70 -26.38 24.47
CA ALA A 80 0.30 -25.38 24.85
C ALA A 80 -0.32 -24.03 25.26
N ALA A 81 -1.45 -23.64 24.66
CA ALA A 81 -2.16 -22.40 24.99
C ALA A 81 -2.98 -22.48 26.30
N SER A 82 -3.31 -23.68 26.79
CA SER A 82 -4.17 -23.90 27.96
C SER A 82 -3.43 -24.04 29.30
N HIS A 83 -2.10 -23.90 29.33
CA HIS A 83 -1.32 -23.85 30.58
C HIS A 83 -1.20 -22.45 31.22
N GLY A 84 -2.01 -21.48 30.75
CA GLY A 84 -2.16 -20.16 31.38
C GLY A 84 -3.59 -19.92 31.87
N THR A 85 -3.81 -20.10 33.18
CA THR A 85 -4.98 -19.67 34.00
C THR A 85 -6.33 -20.38 33.81
N PRO A 86 -7.02 -20.83 34.90
CA PRO A 86 -8.29 -21.55 34.82
C PRO A 86 -9.52 -20.65 35.06
N ALA A 87 -10.62 -20.88 34.33
CA ALA A 87 -11.97 -20.43 34.74
C ALA A 87 -13.08 -21.35 34.21
N ARG A 88 -13.56 -22.18 35.14
CA ARG A 88 -14.90 -22.75 35.48
C ARG A 88 -16.08 -22.73 34.44
N PRO A 89 -16.99 -23.75 34.47
CA PRO A 89 -17.78 -24.17 33.31
C PRO A 89 -19.23 -23.65 33.25
N SER A 90 -19.84 -23.99 32.11
CA SER A 90 -21.18 -23.73 31.55
C SER A 90 -22.39 -23.99 32.47
N PRO A 91 -23.60 -23.68 31.96
CA PRO A 91 -24.56 -24.77 31.83
C PRO A 91 -25.27 -24.85 30.47
N SER A 92 -25.69 -26.09 30.23
CA SER A 92 -26.29 -26.73 29.07
C SER A 92 -27.71 -26.31 28.70
N ARG A 93 -28.08 -26.49 27.42
CA ARG A 93 -29.39 -27.07 27.02
C ARG A 93 -29.28 -27.72 25.64
N GLY A 94 -29.71 -28.99 25.55
CA GLY A 94 -29.62 -29.83 24.36
C GLY A 94 -30.82 -29.71 23.41
N PRO A 95 -31.20 -30.79 22.69
CA PRO A 95 -31.15 -30.83 21.23
C PRO A 95 -32.52 -31.08 20.58
N SER A 96 -32.72 -30.63 19.32
CA SER A 96 -33.58 -31.32 18.35
C SER A 96 -33.55 -30.67 16.97
N SER A 97 -33.76 -31.54 16.00
CA SER A 97 -33.65 -31.52 14.55
C SER A 97 -34.75 -30.75 13.79
N GLU A 98 -34.53 -30.67 12.47
CA GLU A 98 -35.47 -30.36 11.37
C GLU A 98 -35.80 -28.89 11.09
N SER A 99 -35.29 -28.37 9.97
CA SER A 99 -36.10 -28.26 8.73
C SER A 99 -35.42 -27.32 7.73
N TYR A 100 -35.33 -27.79 6.50
CA TYR A 100 -34.97 -27.01 5.31
C TYR A 100 -35.91 -25.82 5.16
N SER A 101 -35.37 -24.60 5.08
CA SER A 101 -35.97 -23.48 4.34
C SER A 101 -34.93 -22.39 4.10
N SER A 102 -34.40 -22.43 2.88
CA SER A 102 -34.11 -21.30 1.98
C SER A 102 -34.08 -19.90 2.60
N THR A 103 -32.89 -19.33 2.73
CA THR A 103 -32.68 -17.88 2.70
C THR A 103 -31.48 -17.52 1.83
N PRO A 104 -31.52 -16.35 1.17
CA PRO A 104 -30.90 -16.15 -0.13
C PRO A 104 -29.39 -15.91 -0.04
N SER A 105 -28.71 -16.37 -1.07
CA SER A 105 -27.32 -16.07 -1.38
C SER A 105 -27.03 -14.58 -1.22
N ARG A 106 -26.12 -14.27 -0.28
CA ARG A 106 -25.39 -13.00 -0.22
C ARG A 106 -24.91 -12.67 -1.65
N PRO A 107 -25.14 -11.45 -2.18
CA PRO A 107 -24.71 -11.14 -3.53
C PRO A 107 -23.20 -11.33 -3.60
N GLN A 108 -22.76 -12.26 -4.44
CA GLN A 108 -21.42 -12.26 -4.99
C GLN A 108 -21.18 -10.84 -5.51
N GLN A 109 -20.22 -10.15 -4.91
CA GLN A 109 -19.74 -8.88 -5.45
C GLN A 109 -19.31 -9.17 -6.88
N ARG A 110 -20.09 -8.63 -7.82
CA ARG A 110 -19.76 -8.64 -9.24
C ARG A 110 -18.37 -8.00 -9.38
N PRO A 111 -17.56 -8.44 -10.37
CA PRO A 111 -16.41 -7.62 -10.78
C PRO A 111 -16.94 -6.22 -11.06
N ARG A 112 -16.44 -5.23 -10.32
CA ARG A 112 -16.91 -3.84 -10.42
C ARG A 112 -16.79 -3.42 -11.89
N SER A 113 -17.94 -3.09 -12.49
CA SER A 113 -18.01 -2.48 -13.80
C SER A 113 -17.21 -1.18 -13.80
N SER A 114 -16.47 -0.95 -14.88
CA SER A 114 -15.51 0.13 -15.15
C SER A 114 -16.10 1.55 -15.20
N GLN A 115 -17.15 1.86 -14.45
CA GLN A 115 -17.88 3.13 -14.52
C GLN A 115 -18.38 3.66 -13.17
N ASP A 116 -17.78 3.26 -12.05
CA ASP A 116 -17.94 4.11 -10.86
C ASP A 116 -17.21 5.45 -11.12
N PRO A 117 -17.83 6.62 -10.84
CA PRO A 117 -17.16 7.89 -10.94
C PRO A 117 -15.90 7.89 -10.06
N ARG A 118 -14.74 8.08 -10.68
CA ARG A 118 -13.43 8.10 -10.04
C ARG A 118 -13.12 9.53 -9.58
N GLY A 119 -12.80 9.70 -8.30
CA GLY A 119 -12.33 10.96 -7.72
C GLY A 119 -13.35 12.08 -7.52
N PRO A 120 -12.89 13.27 -7.06
CA PRO A 120 -13.75 14.41 -6.78
C PRO A 120 -14.41 14.93 -8.06
N GLN A 121 -15.72 14.75 -8.15
CA GLN A 121 -16.58 15.16 -9.26
C GLN A 121 -17.01 16.64 -9.20
N SER A 122 -16.57 17.39 -8.19
CA SER A 122 -16.95 18.80 -8.02
C SER A 122 -15.91 19.73 -8.63
N LEU A 123 -16.34 20.80 -9.29
CA LEU A 123 -15.42 21.87 -9.69
C LEU A 123 -14.99 22.64 -8.45
N ILE A 124 -13.76 23.17 -8.46
CA ILE A 124 -13.32 24.09 -7.41
C ILE A 124 -13.94 25.46 -7.72
N MET A 125 -14.70 26.00 -6.78
CA MET A 125 -15.31 27.31 -6.88
C MET A 125 -14.64 28.26 -5.91
N LEU A 126 -14.15 29.40 -6.40
CA LEU A 126 -13.61 30.45 -5.56
C LEU A 126 -14.73 31.45 -5.24
N LEU A 127 -15.11 31.53 -3.97
CA LEU A 127 -16.13 32.46 -3.50
C LEU A 127 -15.48 33.85 -3.30
N ARG A 128 -16.12 34.93 -3.74
CA ARG A 128 -15.60 36.30 -3.58
C ARG A 128 -16.50 37.10 -2.64
N GLN A 129 -15.93 37.86 -1.70
CA GLN A 129 -16.74 38.69 -0.81
C GLN A 129 -17.52 39.73 -1.64
N GLY A 130 -18.85 39.60 -1.66
CA GLY A 130 -19.76 40.52 -2.37
C GLY A 130 -19.80 40.41 -3.90
N GLN A 131 -19.34 39.29 -4.48
CA GLN A 131 -19.24 39.08 -5.93
C GLN A 131 -19.54 37.62 -6.29
N PRO A 132 -19.92 37.32 -7.55
CA PRO A 132 -20.23 35.96 -7.99
C PRO A 132 -19.04 35.01 -7.84
N THR A 133 -19.33 33.74 -7.55
CA THR A 133 -18.36 32.64 -7.51
C THR A 133 -17.64 32.49 -8.85
N THR A 134 -16.32 32.29 -8.80
CA THR A 134 -15.48 32.06 -9.99
C THR A 134 -15.07 30.60 -10.08
N LEU A 135 -15.24 29.99 -11.24
CA LEU A 135 -14.80 28.61 -11.49
C LEU A 135 -13.29 28.58 -11.74
N VAL A 136 -12.60 27.63 -11.10
CA VAL A 136 -11.19 27.35 -11.41
C VAL A 136 -11.12 26.54 -12.72
N PRO A 137 -10.33 26.97 -13.71
CA PRO A 137 -10.15 26.20 -14.95
C PRO A 137 -9.56 24.82 -14.68
N ALA A 138 -9.98 23.82 -15.46
CA ALA A 138 -9.31 22.52 -15.50
C ALA A 138 -7.90 22.66 -16.07
N ILE A 139 -6.96 21.85 -15.58
CA ILE A 139 -5.54 21.91 -15.90
C ILE A 139 -5.09 20.75 -16.77
N HIS A 140 -4.02 20.92 -17.53
CA HIS A 140 -3.31 19.81 -18.16
C HIS A 140 -2.15 19.37 -17.28
N LEU A 141 -1.82 18.08 -17.34
CA LEU A 141 -0.65 17.54 -16.65
C LEU A 141 0.44 17.20 -17.66
N TYR A 142 1.65 17.70 -17.41
CA TYR A 142 2.83 17.13 -18.03
C TYR A 142 3.17 15.81 -17.38
N VAL A 143 3.52 14.84 -18.22
CA VAL A 143 3.91 13.49 -17.83
C VAL A 143 5.28 13.19 -18.38
N ASP A 144 6.23 12.90 -17.50
CA ASP A 144 7.59 12.58 -17.91
C ASP A 144 7.61 11.31 -18.81
N PRO A 145 8.34 11.29 -19.93
CA PRO A 145 8.42 10.12 -20.80
C PRO A 145 9.05 8.89 -20.15
N ARG A 146 9.83 9.05 -19.07
CA ARG A 146 10.40 7.94 -18.29
C ARG A 146 9.34 7.23 -17.45
N GLU A 147 8.16 7.84 -17.25
CA GLU A 147 7.02 7.19 -16.61
C GLU A 147 6.41 6.15 -17.58
N GLN A 148 6.78 4.89 -17.36
CA GLN A 148 6.41 3.75 -18.20
C GLN A 148 4.91 3.50 -18.18
N PHE A 149 4.28 3.68 -17.03
CA PHE A 149 2.88 3.44 -16.81
C PHE A 149 2.23 4.72 -16.28
N PRO A 150 1.96 5.71 -17.14
CA PRO A 150 1.32 6.94 -16.70
C PRO A 150 -0.13 6.68 -16.27
N TYR A 151 -0.66 7.57 -15.44
CA TYR A 151 -2.09 7.62 -15.13
C TYR A 151 -2.87 8.17 -16.33
N ASN A 152 -4.14 7.79 -16.42
CA ASN A 152 -5.04 8.15 -17.53
C ASN A 152 -5.85 9.42 -17.26
N PHE A 153 -6.10 9.75 -15.98
CA PHE A 153 -6.92 10.85 -15.49
C PHE A 153 -8.31 10.94 -16.13
N GLN A 154 -8.85 9.82 -16.60
CA GLN A 154 -10.15 9.77 -17.25
C GLN A 154 -11.27 9.91 -16.21
N GLY A 155 -12.15 10.89 -16.41
CA GLY A 155 -13.30 11.15 -15.53
C GLY A 155 -13.04 12.19 -14.45
N PHE A 156 -11.82 12.70 -14.31
CA PHE A 156 -11.50 13.80 -13.41
C PHE A 156 -11.79 15.15 -14.08
N ILE A 157 -12.90 15.79 -13.70
CA ILE A 157 -13.35 17.03 -14.37
C ILE A 157 -12.39 18.23 -14.19
N ARG A 158 -11.48 18.15 -13.22
CA ARG A 158 -10.45 19.18 -12.96
C ARG A 158 -9.20 18.99 -13.82
N ILE A 159 -9.08 17.85 -14.53
CA ILE A 159 -7.96 17.53 -15.41
C ILE A 159 -8.45 17.55 -16.86
N ALA A 160 -8.00 18.53 -17.63
CA ALA A 160 -8.35 18.69 -19.04
C ALA A 160 -7.69 17.62 -19.94
N GLY A 161 -6.52 17.12 -19.53
CA GLY A 161 -5.81 16.05 -20.24
C GLY A 161 -4.35 15.92 -19.80
N THR A 162 -3.60 15.07 -20.51
CA THR A 162 -2.16 14.88 -20.28
C THR A 162 -1.35 15.19 -21.54
N ILE A 163 -0.13 15.67 -21.34
CA ILE A 163 0.84 16.00 -22.39
C ILE A 163 2.16 15.33 -22.02
N ARG A 164 2.77 14.58 -22.94
CA ARG A 164 4.09 13.99 -22.74
C ARG A 164 5.15 15.06 -22.94
N GLU A 165 5.88 15.39 -21.89
CA GLU A 165 6.91 16.44 -21.89
C GLU A 165 8.06 16.01 -20.97
N PRO A 166 9.33 16.06 -21.41
CA PRO A 166 10.47 15.76 -20.55
C PRO A 166 10.54 16.73 -19.37
N LEU A 167 10.48 16.19 -18.15
CA LEU A 167 10.53 17.00 -16.94
C LEU A 167 11.96 17.05 -16.39
N SER A 168 12.30 18.18 -15.75
CA SER A 168 13.56 18.32 -15.02
C SER A 168 13.59 17.44 -13.76
N ALA A 169 12.43 17.18 -13.16
CA ALA A 169 12.24 16.30 -12.02
C ALA A 169 10.80 15.78 -11.91
N GLY A 170 10.63 14.63 -11.26
CA GLY A 170 9.32 14.04 -10.97
C GLY A 170 8.72 13.22 -12.11
N SER A 171 7.49 12.75 -11.87
CA SER A 171 6.67 12.02 -12.85
C SER A 171 5.62 12.94 -13.47
N TYR A 172 5.08 13.90 -12.70
CA TYR A 172 4.02 14.80 -13.12
C TYR A 172 4.27 16.25 -12.70
N ALA A 173 3.86 17.19 -13.55
CA ALA A 173 3.83 18.63 -13.29
C ALA A 173 2.57 19.26 -13.92
N ILE A 174 2.24 20.49 -13.51
CA ILE A 174 1.09 21.23 -14.06
C ILE A 174 1.54 21.96 -15.33
N ALA A 175 0.89 21.72 -16.46
CA ALA A 175 1.34 22.29 -17.74
C ALA A 175 1.23 23.83 -17.77
N GLU A 176 0.20 24.38 -17.15
CA GLU A 176 -0.04 25.83 -17.10
C GLU A 176 1.02 26.57 -16.27
N ILE A 177 1.65 25.90 -15.32
CA ILE A 177 2.72 26.45 -14.47
C ILE A 177 3.63 25.32 -13.94
N PRO A 178 4.59 24.83 -14.75
CA PRO A 178 5.38 23.64 -14.39
C PRO A 178 6.21 23.82 -13.13
N GLU A 179 6.61 25.06 -12.83
CA GLU A 179 7.43 25.40 -11.66
C GLU A 179 6.65 25.42 -10.34
N LEU A 180 5.31 25.38 -10.37
CA LEU A 180 4.48 25.50 -9.16
C LEU A 180 4.60 24.28 -8.24
N LEU A 181 4.69 23.08 -8.81
CA LEU A 181 4.83 21.85 -8.04
C LEU A 181 5.44 20.73 -8.87
N CYS A 182 6.04 19.79 -8.16
CA CYS A 182 6.54 18.54 -8.73
C CYS A 182 5.97 17.35 -7.95
N ILE A 183 5.50 16.34 -8.68
CA ILE A 183 4.99 15.09 -8.12
C ILE A 183 5.82 13.93 -8.65
N LYS A 184 6.50 13.23 -7.76
CA LYS A 184 7.18 11.97 -8.05
C LYS A 184 6.31 10.81 -7.58
N CYS A 185 6.04 9.86 -8.46
CA CYS A 185 5.38 8.62 -8.09
C CYS A 185 6.41 7.49 -8.00
N ILE A 186 6.30 6.67 -6.95
CA ILE A 186 7.07 5.44 -6.82
C ILE A 186 6.16 4.31 -6.34
N ALA A 187 6.44 3.10 -6.77
CA ALA A 187 5.80 1.91 -6.20
C ALA A 187 6.43 1.57 -4.83
N VAL A 188 5.66 0.97 -3.93
CA VAL A 188 6.11 0.57 -2.59
C VAL A 188 7.26 -0.44 -2.63
N GLU A 189 7.37 -1.22 -3.71
CA GLU A 189 8.47 -2.16 -3.95
C GLU A 189 9.80 -1.43 -4.18
N VAL A 190 9.77 -0.28 -4.86
CA VAL A 190 10.96 0.58 -5.08
C VAL A 190 11.43 1.11 -3.73
N LEU A 191 10.52 1.65 -2.93
CA LEU A 191 10.83 2.12 -1.57
C LEU A 191 11.41 0.99 -0.70
N SER A 192 10.79 -0.19 -0.75
CA SER A 192 11.24 -1.36 0.01
C SER A 192 12.65 -1.80 -0.37
N THR A 193 12.99 -1.67 -1.66
CA THR A 193 14.33 -1.96 -2.20
C THR A 193 15.36 -0.94 -1.72
N VAL A 194 15.04 0.36 -1.81
CA VAL A 194 15.88 1.47 -1.32
C VAL A 194 16.19 1.33 0.18
N TYR A 195 15.19 0.90 0.95
CA TYR A 195 15.35 0.73 2.38
C TYR A 195 16.15 -0.54 2.73
N SER A 196 15.84 -1.67 2.09
CA SER A 196 16.42 -2.98 2.45
C SER A 196 17.81 -3.24 1.85
N ASN A 197 18.14 -2.62 0.71
CA ASN A 197 19.47 -2.71 0.09
C ASN A 197 20.05 -1.31 -0.18
N PRO A 198 20.57 -0.64 0.86
CA PRO A 198 20.97 0.77 0.76
C PRO A 198 22.24 1.02 -0.06
N SER A 199 23.16 0.05 -0.12
CA SER A 199 24.50 0.23 -0.69
C SER A 199 24.46 0.69 -2.16
N ASP A 200 23.51 0.17 -2.94
CA ASP A 200 23.41 0.46 -4.38
C ASP A 200 22.22 1.36 -4.71
N ASN A 201 21.15 1.34 -3.90
CA ASN A 201 19.86 1.95 -4.27
C ASN A 201 19.60 3.30 -3.58
N ARG A 202 20.23 3.56 -2.43
CA ARG A 202 19.90 4.76 -1.64
C ARG A 202 20.47 6.02 -2.26
N LEU A 203 21.72 6.01 -2.68
CA LEU A 203 22.37 7.21 -3.22
C LEU A 203 21.68 7.74 -4.49
N PRO A 204 21.34 6.91 -5.50
CA PRO A 204 20.59 7.36 -6.67
C PRO A 204 19.22 7.93 -6.30
N PHE A 205 18.50 7.25 -5.40
CA PHE A 205 17.19 7.70 -4.94
C PHE A 205 17.26 9.07 -4.24
N LEU A 206 18.25 9.29 -3.39
CA LEU A 206 18.45 10.58 -2.73
C LEU A 206 18.80 11.69 -3.74
N HIS A 207 19.59 11.40 -4.76
CA HIS A 207 19.87 12.36 -5.85
C HIS A 207 18.62 12.71 -6.66
N GLU A 208 17.72 11.75 -6.91
CA GLU A 208 16.44 12.05 -7.53
C GLU A 208 15.60 13.00 -6.65
N LEU A 209 15.59 12.80 -5.33
CA LEU A 209 14.89 13.71 -4.41
C LEU A 209 15.51 15.11 -4.35
N GLU A 210 16.83 15.24 -4.54
CA GLU A 210 17.50 16.54 -4.64
C GLU A 210 17.02 17.36 -5.83
N GLN A 211 16.65 16.70 -6.94
CA GLN A 211 16.11 17.37 -8.13
C GLN A 211 14.74 18.01 -7.88
N LEU A 212 14.01 17.61 -6.82
CA LEU A 212 12.72 18.20 -6.45
C LEU A 212 12.89 19.52 -5.67
N LEU A 213 14.08 19.80 -5.13
CA LEU A 213 14.32 20.98 -4.27
C LEU A 213 13.95 22.33 -4.90
N PRO A 214 14.13 22.58 -6.21
CA PRO A 214 13.75 23.86 -6.83
C PRO A 214 12.25 24.19 -6.77
N PHE A 215 11.37 23.19 -6.65
CA PHE A 215 9.92 23.39 -6.69
C PHE A 215 9.39 23.81 -5.32
N PRO A 216 8.45 24.76 -5.22
CA PRO A 216 7.95 25.22 -3.92
C PRO A 216 7.06 24.17 -3.24
N SER A 217 6.28 23.41 -4.03
CA SER A 217 5.50 22.27 -3.53
C SER A 217 6.05 20.96 -4.09
N ARG A 218 6.39 20.01 -3.22
CA ARG A 218 7.10 18.77 -3.59
C ARG A 218 6.35 17.59 -3.02
N PHE A 219 5.94 16.67 -3.87
CA PHE A 219 5.19 15.49 -3.46
C PHE A 219 5.88 14.21 -3.88
N LEU A 220 5.94 13.26 -2.94
CA LEU A 220 6.31 11.88 -3.20
C LEU A 220 5.07 11.01 -2.96
N VAL A 221 4.45 10.54 -4.03
CA VAL A 221 3.32 9.62 -3.98
C VAL A 221 3.87 8.19 -3.97
N ILE A 222 3.55 7.43 -2.93
CA ILE A 222 3.92 6.03 -2.78
C ILE A 222 2.69 5.19 -3.11
N GLU A 223 2.75 4.51 -4.24
CA GLU A 223 1.71 3.61 -4.74
C GLU A 223 1.93 2.19 -4.19
N GLY A 224 0.93 1.66 -3.49
CA GLY A 224 0.91 0.31 -2.98
C GLY A 224 0.80 0.23 -1.46
N THR A 225 0.30 -0.92 -0.99
CA THR A 225 0.07 -1.14 0.43
C THR A 225 1.39 -1.26 1.19
N LEU A 226 1.69 -0.27 2.02
CA LEU A 226 2.71 -0.47 3.06
C LEU A 226 2.26 -1.59 4.00
N PRO A 227 3.16 -2.46 4.47
CA PRO A 227 2.80 -3.53 5.40
C PRO A 227 2.31 -2.94 6.74
N HIS A 228 1.00 -2.75 6.87
CA HIS A 228 0.35 -2.13 8.04
C HIS A 228 0.03 -3.12 9.16
N ARG A 229 0.03 -4.43 8.90
CA ARG A 229 -0.28 -5.43 9.94
C ARG A 229 0.79 -5.37 11.03
N LYS A 230 0.38 -5.44 12.31
CA LYS A 230 1.28 -5.64 13.46
C LYS A 230 2.20 -6.80 13.11
N ALA A 231 3.39 -6.49 12.66
CA ALA A 231 4.24 -7.51 12.13
C ALA A 231 4.60 -8.44 13.30
N GLY A 232 4.40 -9.74 13.11
CA GLY A 232 4.71 -10.72 14.14
C GLY A 232 6.19 -10.62 14.48
N GLY A 233 6.50 -10.36 15.75
CA GLY A 233 7.87 -10.29 16.26
C GLY A 233 8.54 -8.91 16.18
N ARG A 234 9.52 -8.72 17.07
CA ARG A 234 10.27 -7.45 17.25
C ARG A 234 10.99 -6.99 15.99
N LEU A 235 11.56 -7.90 15.19
CA LEU A 235 12.39 -7.54 14.04
C LEU A 235 11.59 -6.86 12.91
N ASN A 236 10.38 -7.34 12.62
CA ASN A 236 9.55 -6.73 11.61
C ASN A 236 8.96 -5.39 12.07
N GLN A 237 8.77 -5.22 13.39
CA GLN A 237 8.43 -3.91 13.97
C GLN A 237 9.60 -2.92 13.87
N TYR A 238 10.84 -3.36 14.09
CA TYR A 238 12.03 -2.52 13.86
C TYR A 238 12.22 -2.15 12.38
N HIS A 239 11.98 -3.08 11.47
CA HIS A 239 12.05 -2.80 10.03
C HIS A 239 10.97 -1.81 9.59
N LYS A 240 9.73 -1.98 10.06
CA LYS A 240 8.62 -1.03 9.84
C LYS A 240 8.91 0.35 10.42
N ASN A 241 9.28 0.43 11.70
CA ASN A 241 9.53 1.70 12.35
C ASN A 241 10.70 2.41 11.67
N GLY A 242 11.78 1.70 11.35
CA GLY A 242 12.90 2.28 10.63
C GLY A 242 12.56 2.73 9.20
N MET A 243 11.58 2.11 8.52
CA MET A 243 11.08 2.59 7.24
C MET A 243 10.33 3.92 7.41
N LEU A 244 9.45 4.02 8.41
CA LEU A 244 8.73 5.26 8.70
C LEU A 244 9.69 6.36 9.15
N ASP A 245 10.63 6.06 10.05
CA ASP A 245 11.69 6.98 10.48
C ASP A 245 12.54 7.45 9.28
N PHE A 246 12.81 6.56 8.32
CA PHE A 246 13.49 6.91 7.07
C PHE A 246 12.65 7.89 6.24
N LEU A 247 11.35 7.62 6.05
CA LEU A 247 10.45 8.51 5.33
C LEU A 247 10.32 9.88 6.01
N ASP A 248 10.19 9.91 7.33
CA ASP A 248 10.16 11.14 8.14
C ASP A 248 11.47 11.94 7.99
N ALA A 249 12.62 11.26 7.96
CA ALA A 249 13.90 11.89 7.70
C ALA A 249 13.97 12.50 6.28
N LEU A 250 13.36 11.85 5.27
CA LEU A 250 13.26 12.42 3.93
C LEU A 250 12.37 13.68 3.92
N MET A 251 11.20 13.63 4.58
CA MET A 251 10.32 14.78 4.71
C MET A 251 11.03 15.97 5.36
N ALA A 252 11.73 15.72 6.47
CA ALA A 252 12.46 16.74 7.20
C ALA A 252 13.64 17.32 6.41
N ARG A 253 14.41 16.48 5.71
CA ARG A 253 15.60 16.90 4.96
C ARG A 253 15.25 17.64 3.67
N TYR A 254 14.29 17.15 2.90
CA TYR A 254 14.00 17.63 1.56
C TYR A 254 12.76 18.53 1.48
N GLY A 255 12.02 18.69 2.58
CA GLY A 255 10.76 19.44 2.59
C GLY A 255 9.75 18.85 1.60
N ILE A 256 9.75 17.53 1.46
CA ILE A 256 8.81 16.79 0.60
C ILE A 256 7.61 16.34 1.42
N THR A 257 6.43 16.41 0.82
CA THR A 257 5.20 15.84 1.40
C THR A 257 5.01 14.44 0.84
N ILE A 258 4.96 13.44 1.73
CA ILE A 258 4.73 12.06 1.34
C ILE A 258 3.24 11.77 1.36
N VAL A 259 2.74 11.17 0.28
CA VAL A 259 1.35 10.79 0.12
C VAL A 259 1.26 9.31 -0.16
N TYR A 260 0.57 8.57 0.71
CA TYR A 260 0.34 7.15 0.54
C TYR A 260 -0.96 6.92 -0.24
N ALA A 261 -0.92 5.93 -1.13
CA ALA A 261 -2.07 5.41 -1.84
C ALA A 261 -1.99 3.88 -1.85
N ASP A 262 -3.04 3.20 -1.40
CA ASP A 262 -3.01 1.73 -1.27
C ASP A 262 -3.00 1.02 -2.62
N ASN A 263 -3.47 1.69 -3.66
CA ASN A 263 -3.57 1.16 -5.01
C ASN A 263 -3.39 2.27 -6.06
N ARG A 264 -3.31 1.84 -7.31
CA ARG A 264 -3.10 2.70 -8.48
C ARG A 264 -4.19 3.75 -8.68
N ASP A 265 -5.45 3.37 -8.50
CA ASP A 265 -6.58 4.27 -8.71
C ASP A 265 -6.58 5.39 -7.66
N GLU A 266 -6.28 5.05 -6.40
CA GLU A 266 -6.08 6.04 -5.35
C GLU A 266 -4.87 6.94 -5.65
N ALA A 267 -3.76 6.39 -6.13
CA ALA A 267 -2.58 7.18 -6.49
C ALA A 267 -2.90 8.19 -7.61
N GLU A 268 -3.60 7.75 -8.65
CA GLU A 268 -4.11 8.59 -9.74
C GLU A 268 -5.01 9.73 -9.21
N GLU A 269 -5.96 9.41 -8.32
CA GLU A 269 -6.81 10.41 -7.68
C GLU A 269 -6.02 11.40 -6.83
N ARG A 270 -5.03 10.93 -6.06
CA ARG A 270 -4.16 11.78 -5.26
C ARG A 270 -3.38 12.75 -6.12
N VAL A 271 -2.78 12.29 -7.23
CA VAL A 271 -2.06 13.15 -8.16
C VAL A 271 -2.97 14.21 -8.76
N ALA A 272 -4.16 13.81 -9.23
CA ALA A 272 -5.14 14.75 -9.79
C ALA A 272 -5.56 15.82 -8.78
N ASN A 273 -5.87 15.41 -7.55
CA ASN A 273 -6.34 16.32 -6.50
C ASN A 273 -5.24 17.27 -6.03
N LEU A 274 -4.01 16.79 -5.83
CA LEU A 274 -2.86 17.63 -5.48
C LEU A 274 -2.62 18.70 -6.54
N ALA A 275 -2.60 18.31 -7.82
CA ALA A 275 -2.39 19.23 -8.91
C ALA A 275 -3.51 20.30 -9.00
N ALA A 276 -4.77 19.85 -8.98
CA ALA A 276 -5.91 20.75 -9.09
C ALA A 276 -6.01 21.73 -7.91
N LEU A 277 -5.80 21.27 -6.67
CA LEU A 277 -5.85 22.12 -5.48
C LEU A 277 -4.74 23.16 -5.47
N HIS A 278 -3.51 22.76 -5.77
CA HIS A 278 -2.39 23.71 -5.82
C HIS A 278 -2.58 24.76 -6.92
N TYR A 279 -3.07 24.35 -8.09
CA TYR A 279 -3.42 25.30 -9.14
C TYR A 279 -4.56 26.23 -8.72
N ALA A 280 -5.60 25.72 -8.06
CA ALA A 280 -6.70 26.54 -7.59
C ALA A 280 -6.24 27.65 -6.63
N TYR A 281 -5.34 27.34 -5.69
CA TYR A 281 -4.76 28.36 -4.80
C TYR A 281 -3.88 29.35 -5.54
N TYR A 282 -3.04 28.88 -6.47
CA TYR A 282 -2.25 29.76 -7.32
C TYR A 282 -3.16 30.70 -8.14
N PHE A 283 -4.20 30.16 -8.77
CA PHE A 283 -5.18 30.91 -9.53
C PHE A 283 -5.89 31.94 -8.65
N ALA A 284 -6.30 31.55 -7.43
CA ALA A 284 -6.92 32.46 -6.47
C ALA A 284 -6.00 33.63 -6.08
N GLU A 285 -4.71 33.38 -5.87
CA GLU A 285 -3.71 34.42 -5.61
C GLU A 285 -3.56 35.39 -6.80
N GLN A 286 -3.50 34.86 -8.03
CA GLN A 286 -3.42 35.69 -9.24
C GLN A 286 -4.66 36.57 -9.44
N GLN A 287 -5.83 36.11 -8.97
CA GLN A 287 -7.08 36.89 -8.98
C GLN A 287 -7.20 37.86 -7.77
N GLY A 288 -6.21 37.90 -6.88
CA GLY A 288 -6.19 38.78 -5.71
C GLY A 288 -7.05 38.30 -4.53
N PHE A 289 -7.47 37.03 -4.51
CA PHE A 289 -8.26 36.45 -3.41
C PHE A 289 -7.40 35.92 -2.25
N GLY A 290 -6.10 35.71 -2.50
CA GLY A 290 -5.20 35.07 -1.55
C GLY A 290 -5.51 33.58 -1.35
N ARG A 291 -4.86 32.97 -0.36
CA ARG A 291 -5.10 31.58 0.04
C ARG A 291 -6.17 31.52 1.12
N CYS A 292 -7.41 31.24 0.75
CA CYS A 292 -8.48 30.98 1.72
C CYS A 292 -9.03 29.56 1.53
N LEU A 293 -9.13 28.82 2.64
CA LEU A 293 -9.96 27.62 2.75
C LEU A 293 -11.34 28.09 3.18
N LYS A 294 -12.36 27.93 2.33
CA LYS A 294 -13.74 28.18 2.73
C LYS A 294 -14.38 26.88 3.19
N GLU A 295 -15.33 26.99 4.12
CA GLU A 295 -16.06 25.85 4.68
C GLU A 295 -16.78 25.01 3.60
N GLU A 296 -17.08 25.60 2.45
CA GLU A 296 -17.73 24.96 1.30
C GLU A 296 -16.76 24.33 0.28
N ASP A 297 -15.44 24.44 0.48
CA ASP A 297 -14.41 23.88 -0.42
C ASP A 297 -14.08 22.39 -0.15
N LEU A 298 -14.71 21.77 0.87
CA LEU A 298 -14.52 20.37 1.31
C LEU A 298 -15.69 19.46 0.96
#